data_AF-N6UVX8-F1
#
_entry.id   AF-N6UVX8-F1
#
_cell.length_a   1.000
_cell.length_b   1.000
_cell.length_c   1.000
_cell.angle_alpha   90.00
_cell.angle_beta   90.00
_cell.angle_gamma   90.00
#
_symmetry.space_group_name_H-M   'P 1'
#
loop_
_entity.id
_entity.type
_entity.pdbx_description
1 polymer ?
#
loop_
_entity_poly.entity_id
_entity_poly.type
_entity_poly.pdbx_seq_one_letter_code
_entity_poly.pdbx_strand_id
1 'polypeptide(L)'
;MWLLKYFCLVLLFYGAKAQRRPAICKSPNGEKGTCVPFLECELFKKLLENGANKLSDKQKQFLRASECKQRKDGQFPMSCCGTATNFKD
;
A
#
# COMPACT_ATOMS: atom_id res chain seq x y z
N MET A 1 -33.20 0.36 -36.14
CA MET A 1 -31.87 1.02 -36.30
C MET A 1 -31.60 2.09 -35.22
N TRP A 2 -32.06 1.93 -33.98
CA TRP A 2 -31.82 2.90 -32.88
C TRP A 2 -30.94 2.36 -31.75
N LEU A 3 -30.79 1.04 -31.62
CA LEU A 3 -30.05 0.37 -30.55
C LEU A 3 -28.52 0.58 -30.62
N LEU A 4 -27.97 0.76 -31.83
CA LEU A 4 -26.53 0.96 -32.03
C LEU A 4 -26.04 2.29 -31.42
N LYS A 5 -26.88 3.33 -31.44
CA LYS A 5 -26.56 4.66 -30.90
C LYS A 5 -26.43 4.65 -29.38
N TYR A 6 -27.34 3.96 -28.70
CA TYR A 6 -27.33 3.85 -27.24
C TYR A 6 -26.13 3.03 -26.73
N PHE A 7 -25.72 2.01 -27.48
CA PHE A 7 -24.56 1.18 -27.12
C PHE A 7 -23.26 1.98 -27.09
N CYS A 8 -23.02 2.88 -28.05
CA CYS A 8 -21.85 3.76 -28.04
C CYS A 8 -21.85 4.76 -26.89
N LEU A 9 -23.01 5.30 -26.51
CA LEU A 9 -23.12 6.24 -25.40
C LEU A 9 -22.72 5.59 -24.08
N VAL A 10 -23.16 4.35 -23.84
CA VAL A 10 -22.86 3.61 -22.60
C VAL A 10 -21.35 3.38 -22.44
N LEU A 11 -20.61 3.04 -23.50
CA LEU A 11 -19.16 2.80 -23.45
C LEU A 11 -18.33 4.05 -23.09
N LEU A 12 -18.81 5.25 -23.42
CA LEU A 12 -18.14 6.51 -23.05
C LEU A 12 -18.31 6.86 -21.55
N PHE A 13 -19.34 6.33 -20.89
CA PHE A 13 -19.59 6.54 -19.45
C PHE A 13 -18.90 5.49 -18.56
N TYR A 14 -18.41 4.39 -19.10
CA TYR A 14 -17.57 3.44 -18.35
C TYR A 14 -16.18 4.05 -18.14
N GLY A 15 -16.06 4.92 -17.15
CA GLY A 15 -14.80 5.54 -16.76
C GLY A 15 -13.71 4.49 -16.53
N ALA A 16 -12.61 4.60 -17.27
CA ALA A 16 -11.45 3.76 -17.08
C ALA A 16 -10.89 4.00 -15.66
N LYS A 17 -11.11 3.05 -14.75
CA LYS A 17 -10.44 3.02 -13.44
C LYS A 17 -8.97 2.69 -13.71
N ALA A 18 -8.10 3.70 -13.79
CA ALA A 18 -6.66 3.49 -13.88
C ALA A 18 -6.14 2.88 -12.56
N GLN A 19 -6.14 1.54 -12.48
CA GLN A 19 -5.58 0.81 -11.34
C GLN A 19 -4.05 0.96 -11.40
N ARG A 20 -3.50 1.83 -10.54
CA ARG A 20 -2.05 1.93 -10.35
C ARG A 20 -1.56 0.58 -9.84
N ARG A 21 -0.68 -0.08 -10.60
CA ARG A 21 0.00 -1.28 -10.10
C ARG A 21 0.85 -0.87 -8.88
N PRO A 22 0.80 -1.62 -7.77
CA PRO A 22 1.62 -1.31 -6.60
C PRO A 22 3.09 -1.36 -7.01
N ALA A 23 3.83 -0.30 -6.68
CA ALA A 23 5.24 -0.21 -7.04
C ALA A 23 6.07 -1.22 -6.25
N ILE A 24 6.97 -1.92 -6.94
CA ILE A 24 7.93 -2.84 -6.30
C ILE A 24 8.91 -2.02 -5.46
N CYS A 25 9.20 -2.48 -4.25
CA CYS A 25 10.15 -1.87 -3.33
C CYS A 25 11.05 -2.93 -2.69
N LYS A 26 12.09 -2.48 -1.97
CA LYS A 26 12.90 -3.33 -1.09
C LYS A 26 12.71 -2.84 0.35
N SER A 27 12.40 -3.76 1.26
CA SER A 27 12.29 -3.45 2.69
C SER A 27 13.69 -3.13 3.25
N PRO A 28 13.77 -2.49 4.44
CA PRO A 28 15.04 -2.29 5.14
C PRO A 28 15.80 -3.61 5.41
N ASN A 29 15.07 -4.73 5.47
CA ASN A 29 15.64 -6.07 5.63
C ASN A 29 16.18 -6.67 4.31
N GLY A 30 16.18 -5.90 3.22
CA GLY A 30 16.62 -6.34 1.89
C GLY A 30 15.59 -7.20 1.14
N GLU A 31 14.40 -7.42 1.70
CA GLU A 31 13.38 -8.26 1.11
C GLU A 31 12.62 -7.51 0.00
N LYS A 32 12.28 -8.21 -1.07
CA LYS A 32 11.45 -7.65 -2.13
C LYS A 32 10.00 -7.55 -1.64
N GLY A 33 9.38 -6.40 -1.88
CA GLY A 33 8.00 -6.14 -1.47
C GLY A 33 7.25 -5.22 -2.42
N THR A 34 6.07 -4.81 -1.97
CA THR A 34 5.18 -3.90 -2.68
C THR A 34 4.83 -2.70 -1.81
N CYS A 35 4.83 -1.52 -2.41
CA CYS A 35 4.45 -0.28 -1.76
C CYS A 35 2.91 -0.22 -1.67
N VAL A 36 2.40 -0.40 -0.46
CA VAL A 36 0.96 -0.46 -0.14
C VAL A 36 0.66 0.46 1.05
N PRO A 37 -0.61 0.83 1.30
CA PRO A 37 -0.96 1.55 2.53
C PRO A 37 -0.47 0.82 3.77
N PHE A 38 0.04 1.56 4.75
CA PHE A 38 0.63 1.02 5.98
C PHE A 38 -0.27 -0.03 6.66
N LEU A 39 -1.56 0.28 6.74
CA LEU A 39 -2.57 -0.57 7.35
C LEU A 39 -2.97 -1.78 6.50
N GLU A 40 -2.46 -1.95 5.28
CA GLU A 40 -2.67 -3.18 4.48
C GLU A 40 -1.59 -4.23 4.76
N CYS A 41 -0.45 -3.84 5.34
CA CYS A 41 0.64 -4.76 5.63
C CYS A 41 0.39 -5.53 6.94
N GLU A 42 0.30 -6.87 6.85
CA GLU A 42 -0.01 -7.72 8.01
C GLU A 42 1.02 -7.59 9.15
N LEU A 43 2.30 -7.52 8.82
CA LEU A 43 3.37 -7.26 9.78
C LEU A 43 3.12 -5.97 10.58
N PHE A 44 2.65 -4.93 9.90
CA PHE A 44 2.47 -3.62 10.50
C PHE A 44 1.21 -3.57 11.34
N LYS A 45 0.15 -4.26 10.91
CA LYS A 45 -1.03 -4.51 11.74
C LYS A 45 -0.61 -5.19 13.04
N LYS A 46 0.13 -6.31 12.98
CA LYS A 46 0.61 -7.05 14.15
C LYS A 46 1.48 -6.20 15.08
N LEU A 47 2.37 -5.38 14.52
CA LEU A 47 3.17 -4.44 15.30
C LEU A 47 2.31 -3.40 16.03
N LEU A 48 1.20 -2.96 15.42
CA LEU A 48 0.29 -1.97 16.01
C LEU A 48 -0.86 -2.55 16.84
N GLU A 49 -1.11 -3.87 16.82
CA GLU A 49 -2.21 -4.52 17.56
C GLU A 49 -2.18 -4.17 19.05
N ASN A 50 -0.98 -4.06 19.63
CA ASN A 50 -0.79 -3.74 21.04
C ASN A 50 -0.71 -2.22 21.34
N GLY A 51 -0.87 -1.38 20.31
CA GLY A 51 -0.77 0.08 20.36
C GLY A 51 0.60 0.63 19.96
N ALA A 52 0.61 1.72 19.18
CA ALA A 52 1.83 2.36 18.68
C ALA A 52 2.80 2.83 19.80
N ASN A 53 2.26 3.10 20.98
CA ASN A 53 2.98 3.48 22.19
C ASN A 53 3.79 2.34 22.82
N LYS A 54 3.48 1.07 22.49
CA LYS A 54 4.22 -0.10 22.98
C LYS A 54 5.34 -0.56 22.05
N LEU A 55 5.52 0.11 20.90
CA LEU A 55 6.60 -0.20 19.97
C LEU A 55 7.97 0.14 20.58
N SER A 56 8.93 -0.77 20.44
CA SER A 56 10.33 -0.51 20.73
C SER A 56 10.90 0.54 19.77
N ASP A 57 12.00 1.19 20.14
CA ASP A 57 12.61 2.20 19.28
C ASP A 57 13.14 1.61 17.97
N LYS A 58 13.59 0.35 17.99
CA LYS A 58 13.94 -0.39 16.77
C LYS A 58 12.75 -0.62 15.86
N GLN A 59 11.60 -1.01 16.42
CA GLN A 59 10.37 -1.18 15.64
C GLN A 59 9.93 0.15 15.04
N LYS A 60 9.94 1.25 15.81
CA LYS A 60 9.63 2.60 15.28
C LYS A 60 10.57 2.99 14.15
N GLN A 61 11.86 2.73 14.30
CA GLN A 61 12.86 3.01 13.27
C GLN A 61 12.61 2.17 12.01
N PHE A 62 12.26 0.90 12.16
CA PHE A 62 11.91 0.02 11.05
C PHE A 62 10.66 0.49 10.30
N LEU A 63 9.62 0.92 11.01
CA LEU A 63 8.40 1.47 10.39
C LEU A 63 8.73 2.71 9.55
N ARG A 64 9.55 3.63 10.08
CA ARG A 64 10.01 4.83 9.36
C ARG A 64 10.88 4.48 8.15
N ALA A 65 11.80 3.55 8.30
CA ALA A 65 12.69 3.11 7.22
C ALA A 65 11.94 2.36 6.10
N SER A 66 10.79 1.79 6.40
CA SER A 66 9.95 1.09 5.45
C SER A 66 9.03 2.01 4.64
N GLU A 67 9.03 3.32 4.88
CA GLU A 67 8.23 4.26 4.09
C GLU A 67 8.66 4.25 2.61
N CYS A 68 7.69 4.17 1.70
CA CYS A 68 7.93 4.20 0.26
C CYS A 68 7.32 5.46 -0.37
N LYS A 69 8.04 6.04 -1.34
CA LYS A 69 7.68 7.32 -1.97
C LYS A 69 6.54 7.16 -2.98
N GLN A 70 5.30 7.02 -2.49
CA GLN A 70 4.06 7.18 -3.29
C GLN A 70 2.96 7.93 -2.52
N ARG A 71 3.32 8.87 -1.64
CA ARG A 71 2.32 9.80 -1.09
C ARG A 71 1.74 10.64 -2.22
N LYS A 72 0.45 10.49 -2.46
CA LYS A 72 -0.39 11.58 -2.95
C LYS A 72 -0.94 12.31 -1.72
N ASP A 73 -1.03 13.63 -1.78
CA ASP A 73 -1.57 14.43 -0.68
C ASP A 73 -2.94 13.91 -0.23
N GLY A 74 -3.12 13.78 1.09
CA GLY A 74 -4.34 13.27 1.72
C GLY A 74 -4.49 11.74 1.77
N GLN A 75 -3.53 10.95 1.26
CA GLN A 75 -3.54 9.49 1.40
C GLN A 75 -2.73 8.99 2.62
N PHE A 76 -3.17 7.88 3.19
CA PHE A 76 -2.49 7.17 4.27
C PHE A 76 -1.01 6.95 3.96
N PRO A 77 -0.12 6.92 4.98
CA PRO A 77 1.29 6.63 4.76
C PRO A 77 1.45 5.29 4.04
N MET A 78 2.28 5.29 3.01
CA MET A 78 2.61 4.10 2.23
C MET A 78 3.87 3.46 2.77
N SER A 79 3.89 2.13 2.83
CA SER A 79 5.02 1.36 3.31
C SER A 79 5.36 0.21 2.38
N CYS A 80 6.64 -0.14 2.33
CA CYS A 80 7.10 -1.33 1.66
C CYS A 80 6.71 -2.59 2.46
N CYS A 81 5.75 -3.34 1.94
CA CYS A 81 5.33 -4.61 2.55
C CYS A 81 5.94 -5.77 1.78
N GLY A 82 6.82 -6.52 2.46
CA GLY A 82 7.35 -7.79 1.97
C GLY A 82 6.48 -8.98 2.39
N THR A 83 7.01 -10.18 2.23
CA THR A 83 6.38 -11.43 2.70
C THR A 83 6.64 -11.73 4.18
N ALA A 84 7.47 -10.92 4.85
CA ALA A 84 7.75 -11.08 6.26
C ALA A 84 6.50 -10.81 7.09
N THR A 85 6.15 -11.76 7.96
CA THR A 85 5.04 -11.64 8.92
C THR A 85 5.52 -11.29 10.33
N ASN A 86 6.83 -11.26 10.55
CA ASN A 86 7.47 -10.92 11.82
C ASN A 86 8.59 -9.89 11.63
N PHE A 87 8.76 -9.02 12.63
CA PHE A 87 9.86 -8.05 12.67
C PHE A 87 11.16 -8.78 13.01
N LYS A 88 12.22 -8.48 12.26
CA LYS A 88 13.58 -8.97 12.50
C LYS A 88 14.46 -7.78 12.83
N ASP A 89 15.04 -7.81 14.03
CA ASP A 89 15.95 -6.80 14.57
C ASP A 89 17.35 -6.86 13.96
#